data_AF-A0A8J7TP78-F1
#
_entry.id   AF-A0A8J7TP78-F1
#
_cell.length_a   1.000
_cell.length_b   1.000
_cell.length_c   1.000
_cell.angle_alpha   90.00
_cell.angle_beta   90.00
_cell.angle_gamma   90.00
#
_symmetry.space_group_name_H-M   'P 1'
#
loop_
_entity.id
_entity.type
_entity.pdbx_description
1 polymer ?
#
loop_
_entity_poly.entity_id
_entity_poly.type
_entity_poly.pdbx_seq_one_letter_code
_entity_poly.pdbx_strand_id
1 'polypeptide(L)'
;MLRFILLLSLIFAVDQAATAAVVRVADGDCTALQNAVAQAGVSPTTVLLARNGNYLSFSGCGFSLQKGNLTLEGNGSTITSRELCAIGTAIDVETGASLTVRNLQLIDQTLTCMGGIPSPRIRNAGTLSLENVTVTGNGNTTFVSTLDIPTVGPNTSMRNTTWMYAGLSGSFEAYNSTFVSSTLDSGASSIGMQSTVSLSNSLLFSTRKICPFGGNVIVSHGGNVASDSSCGLSSSAGDKIVSDLNLPAASSNGGLVPTIQIGYDSPARHAGVAQYCEATDARGVTRNAANCDAGAYETGGGLGQLTQNGMNGLYYVPGIANGHYVSLQRVHDNKDVMVFWDTFDNQGNQAWIFGVGTLTSDRHIHASMYRNLGGVLQPGGPATGAKASAWGTVDIDLTSCAAAQFNYQSSLPDFGSGQFALTRLAFESAINCGD
;
A
#
# COMPACT_ATOMS: atom_id res chain seq x y z
N MET A 1 34.66 15.69 65.92
CA MET A 1 34.16 16.04 64.57
C MET A 1 34.36 14.81 63.68
N LEU A 2 33.45 13.83 63.72
CA LEU A 2 33.49 12.63 62.89
C LEU A 2 32.06 12.32 62.45
N ARG A 3 31.85 12.31 61.12
CA ARG A 3 30.56 12.38 60.44
C ARG A 3 29.87 11.01 60.35
N PHE A 4 28.58 10.99 60.67
CA PHE A 4 27.61 9.95 60.33
C PHE A 4 27.46 9.86 58.80
N ILE A 5 27.51 8.65 58.24
CA ILE A 5 27.04 8.35 56.89
C ILE A 5 25.83 7.43 57.04
N LEU A 6 24.64 7.96 56.74
CA LEU A 6 23.38 7.24 56.64
C LEU A 6 23.28 6.69 55.21
N LEU A 7 23.27 5.37 55.03
CA LEU A 7 22.96 4.75 53.73
C LEU A 7 21.43 4.78 53.53
N LEU A 8 20.97 5.58 52.57
CA LEU A 8 19.59 5.57 52.08
C LEU A 8 19.49 4.51 50.98
N SER A 9 18.83 3.39 51.25
CA SER A 9 18.49 2.38 50.24
C SER A 9 17.33 2.88 49.38
N LEU A 10 17.64 3.40 48.17
CA LEU A 10 16.65 3.62 47.12
C LEU A 10 16.15 2.26 46.61
N ILE A 11 14.87 1.96 46.89
CA ILE A 11 14.14 0.88 46.23
C ILE A 11 13.76 1.41 44.84
N PHE A 12 14.48 0.96 43.80
CA PHE A 12 14.01 1.09 42.43
C PHE A 12 12.90 0.05 42.22
N ALA A 13 11.64 0.50 42.24
CA ALA A 13 10.56 -0.27 41.65
C ALA A 13 10.80 -0.30 40.13
N VAL A 14 11.30 -1.43 39.64
CA VAL A 14 11.28 -1.72 38.21
C VAL A 14 9.82 -2.03 37.89
N ASP A 15 9.11 -1.07 37.29
CA ASP A 15 7.83 -1.35 36.64
C ASP A 15 8.09 -2.39 35.56
N GLN A 16 7.80 -3.66 35.86
CA GLN A 16 7.71 -4.67 34.83
C GLN A 16 6.51 -4.29 33.97
N ALA A 17 6.77 -3.73 32.79
CA ALA A 17 5.75 -3.57 31.77
C ALA A 17 5.10 -4.94 31.54
N ALA A 18 3.86 -5.11 32.01
CA ALA A 18 3.11 -6.33 31.83
C ALA A 18 3.03 -6.62 30.32
N THR A 19 3.61 -7.74 29.89
CA THR A 19 3.55 -8.18 28.50
C THR A 19 2.08 -8.40 28.12
N ALA A 20 1.63 -7.74 27.06
CA ALA A 20 0.24 -7.86 26.61
C ALA A 20 -0.11 -9.33 26.35
N ALA A 21 -1.23 -9.79 26.89
CA ALA A 21 -1.69 -11.14 26.66
C ALA A 21 -2.07 -11.29 25.18
N VAL A 22 -1.53 -12.29 24.49
CA VAL A 22 -1.88 -12.56 23.08
C VAL A 22 -3.01 -13.58 23.05
N VAL A 23 -4.18 -13.16 22.58
CA VAL A 23 -5.36 -14.01 22.40
C VAL A 23 -5.56 -14.28 20.91
N ARG A 24 -5.56 -15.54 20.52
CA ARG A 24 -5.82 -15.96 19.13
C ARG A 24 -7.31 -16.26 18.98
N VAL A 25 -7.94 -15.65 17.99
CA VAL A 25 -9.37 -15.81 17.72
C VAL A 25 -9.53 -16.55 16.41
N ALA A 26 -10.29 -17.65 16.42
CA ALA A 26 -10.57 -18.43 15.21
C ALA A 26 -11.45 -17.65 14.23
N ASP A 27 -11.53 -18.11 12.99
CA ASP A 27 -12.37 -17.51 11.96
C ASP A 27 -13.84 -17.48 12.40
N GLY A 28 -14.47 -16.31 12.34
CA GLY A 28 -15.87 -16.11 12.76
C GLY A 28 -16.18 -16.32 14.25
N ASP A 29 -15.19 -16.57 15.11
CA ASP A 29 -15.41 -16.80 16.54
C ASP A 29 -15.64 -15.49 17.31
N CYS A 30 -16.86 -14.97 17.16
CA CYS A 30 -17.26 -13.71 17.80
C CYS A 30 -17.27 -13.79 19.33
N THR A 31 -17.52 -14.97 19.91
CA THR A 31 -17.51 -15.14 21.37
C THR A 31 -16.09 -15.02 21.93
N ALA A 32 -15.10 -15.67 21.29
CA ALA A 32 -13.71 -15.51 21.68
C ALA A 32 -13.23 -14.06 21.51
N LEU A 33 -13.65 -13.39 20.44
CA LEU A 33 -13.37 -11.96 20.23
C LEU A 33 -13.92 -11.10 21.38
N GLN A 34 -15.20 -11.26 21.73
CA GLN A 34 -15.82 -10.51 22.83
C GLN A 34 -15.14 -10.77 24.18
N ASN A 35 -14.78 -12.03 24.47
CA ASN A 35 -14.05 -12.39 25.68
C ASN A 35 -12.68 -11.72 25.75
N ALA A 36 -11.98 -11.65 24.61
CA ALA A 36 -10.68 -11.00 24.55
C ALA A 36 -10.77 -9.47 24.70
N VAL A 37 -11.82 -8.85 24.16
CA VAL A 37 -12.12 -7.42 24.40
C VAL A 37 -12.39 -7.17 25.88
N ALA A 38 -13.17 -8.04 26.55
CA ALA A 38 -13.41 -7.93 27.98
C ALA A 38 -12.11 -8.05 28.81
N GLN A 39 -11.19 -8.94 28.39
CA GLN A 39 -9.86 -9.09 29.01
C GLN A 39 -9.00 -7.82 28.87
N ALA A 40 -9.10 -7.11 27.74
CA ALA A 40 -8.39 -5.85 27.51
C ALA A 40 -8.75 -4.76 28.54
N GLY A 41 -9.96 -4.84 29.13
CA GLY A 41 -10.40 -3.96 30.21
C GLY A 41 -9.75 -4.23 31.59
N VAL A 42 -9.00 -5.33 31.73
CA VAL A 42 -8.29 -5.71 32.95
C VAL A 42 -6.78 -5.55 32.77
N SER A 43 -6.24 -5.99 31.64
CA SER A 43 -4.82 -5.93 31.30
C SER A 43 -4.62 -5.70 29.81
N PRO A 44 -3.53 -5.04 29.37
CA PRO A 44 -3.22 -4.89 27.95
C PRO A 44 -3.31 -6.22 27.19
N THR A 45 -4.05 -6.23 26.08
CA THR A 45 -4.34 -7.46 25.33
C THR A 45 -4.11 -7.22 23.84
N THR A 46 -3.45 -8.18 23.19
CA THR A 46 -3.33 -8.25 21.73
C THR A 46 -4.22 -9.38 21.24
N VAL A 47 -5.24 -9.05 20.44
CA VAL A 47 -6.06 -10.02 19.73
C VAL A 47 -5.49 -10.25 18.35
N LEU A 48 -5.18 -11.50 18.03
CA LEU A 48 -4.75 -11.91 16.70
C LEU A 48 -5.86 -12.72 16.05
N LEU A 49 -6.46 -12.15 15.00
CA LEU A 49 -7.49 -12.81 14.21
C LEU A 49 -6.88 -13.90 13.31
N ALA A 50 -7.71 -14.85 12.89
CA ALA A 50 -7.35 -15.85 11.90
C ALA A 50 -6.87 -15.16 10.61
N ARG A 51 -5.90 -15.76 9.90
CA ARG A 51 -5.42 -15.16 8.65
C ARG A 51 -6.56 -15.11 7.63
N ASN A 52 -6.86 -13.92 7.10
CA ASN A 52 -7.97 -13.69 6.17
C ASN A 52 -9.34 -14.16 6.71
N GLY A 53 -9.56 -14.09 8.03
CA GLY A 53 -10.84 -14.47 8.63
C GLY A 53 -11.97 -13.50 8.27
N ASN A 54 -13.21 -13.96 8.44
CA ASN A 54 -14.42 -13.20 8.21
C ASN A 54 -15.25 -13.10 9.49
N TYR A 55 -15.41 -11.88 9.97
CA TYR A 55 -16.06 -11.56 11.23
C TYR A 55 -17.28 -10.68 10.96
N LEU A 56 -18.47 -11.15 11.33
CA LEU A 56 -19.72 -10.50 10.98
C LEU A 56 -20.26 -9.76 12.21
N SER A 57 -20.35 -8.43 12.18
CA SER A 57 -20.70 -7.65 13.37
C SER A 57 -22.09 -8.00 13.92
N PHE A 58 -23.06 -8.21 13.02
CA PHE A 58 -24.42 -8.67 13.33
C PHE A 58 -24.49 -10.11 13.87
N SER A 59 -23.42 -10.90 13.72
CA SER A 59 -23.28 -12.23 14.33
C SER A 59 -22.57 -12.16 15.70
N GLY A 60 -22.40 -10.95 16.26
CA GLY A 60 -21.79 -10.72 17.57
C GLY A 60 -20.32 -10.30 17.52
N CYS A 61 -19.72 -10.13 16.34
CA CYS A 61 -18.32 -9.69 16.25
C CYS A 61 -18.15 -8.18 16.40
N GLY A 62 -19.26 -7.43 16.55
CA GLY A 62 -19.21 -6.04 17.00
C GLY A 62 -18.91 -5.98 18.50
N PHE A 63 -18.14 -4.98 18.93
CA PHE A 63 -17.72 -4.85 20.32
C PHE A 63 -17.59 -3.40 20.77
N SER A 64 -17.68 -3.20 22.09
CA SER A 64 -17.43 -1.93 22.75
C SER A 64 -16.31 -2.08 23.77
N LEU A 65 -15.24 -1.30 23.61
CA LEU A 65 -14.11 -1.25 24.52
C LEU A 65 -14.35 -0.13 25.54
N GLN A 66 -14.82 -0.52 26.71
CA GLN A 66 -15.23 0.41 27.77
C GLN A 66 -14.05 1.03 28.54
N LYS A 67 -12.91 0.33 28.59
CA LYS A 67 -11.67 0.75 29.27
C LYS A 67 -10.50 -0.12 28.83
N GLY A 68 -9.29 0.30 29.16
CA GLY A 68 -8.06 -0.48 28.97
C GLY A 68 -7.49 -0.37 27.56
N ASN A 69 -6.52 -1.24 27.24
CA ASN A 69 -5.70 -1.15 26.03
C ASN A 69 -5.82 -2.43 25.20
N LEU A 70 -6.32 -2.31 23.98
CA LEU A 70 -6.50 -3.41 23.03
C LEU A 70 -5.71 -3.13 21.74
N THR A 71 -4.92 -4.11 21.31
CA THR A 71 -4.40 -4.17 19.93
C THR A 71 -5.13 -5.27 19.18
N LEU A 72 -5.81 -4.94 18.09
CA LEU A 72 -6.47 -5.89 17.19
C LEU A 72 -5.63 -6.06 15.93
N GLU A 73 -4.91 -7.17 15.84
CA GLU A 73 -4.16 -7.59 14.66
C GLU A 73 -5.07 -8.41 13.73
N GLY A 74 -5.52 -7.77 12.65
CA GLY A 74 -6.49 -8.33 11.72
C GLY A 74 -5.94 -9.43 10.82
N ASN A 75 -4.63 -9.44 10.52
CA ASN A 75 -3.99 -10.45 9.67
C ASN A 75 -4.71 -10.65 8.30
N GLY A 76 -5.15 -9.54 7.69
CA GLY A 76 -5.91 -9.50 6.44
C GLY A 76 -7.40 -9.85 6.58
N SER A 77 -7.88 -10.08 7.80
CA SER A 77 -9.28 -10.37 8.08
C SER A 77 -10.22 -9.23 7.72
N THR A 78 -11.49 -9.56 7.61
CA THR A 78 -12.57 -8.62 7.38
C THR A 78 -13.53 -8.59 8.57
N ILE A 79 -13.89 -7.40 9.05
CA ILE A 79 -15.09 -7.18 9.85
C ILE A 79 -16.15 -6.55 8.94
N THR A 80 -17.23 -7.30 8.67
CA THR A 80 -18.34 -6.83 7.85
C THR A 80 -19.52 -6.42 8.72
N SER A 81 -19.97 -5.19 8.53
CA SER A 81 -21.26 -4.71 9.02
C SER A 81 -22.32 -4.88 7.95
N ARG A 82 -23.31 -5.73 8.21
CA ARG A 82 -24.44 -5.94 7.30
C ARG A 82 -25.71 -6.01 8.13
N GLU A 83 -26.34 -4.85 8.28
CA GLU A 83 -27.62 -4.78 8.97
C GLU A 83 -28.68 -4.18 8.04
N LEU A 84 -29.90 -4.70 8.14
CA LEU A 84 -31.07 -4.06 7.57
C LEU A 84 -31.57 -3.04 8.60
N CYS A 85 -31.47 -1.75 8.30
CA CYS A 85 -32.04 -0.68 9.14
C CYS A 85 -31.51 -0.56 10.58
N ALA A 86 -30.31 -1.05 10.90
CA ALA A 86 -29.81 -0.96 12.27
C ALA A 86 -29.00 0.32 12.53
N ILE A 87 -29.19 0.82 13.75
CA ILE A 87 -28.58 1.99 14.36
C ILE A 87 -27.37 1.61 15.24
N GLY A 88 -26.69 0.50 14.93
CA GLY A 88 -25.61 -0.05 15.74
C GLY A 88 -24.20 0.38 15.32
N THR A 89 -23.34 0.61 16.31
CA THR A 89 -21.89 0.78 16.12
C THR A 89 -21.23 -0.60 16.16
N ALA A 90 -20.37 -0.91 15.17
CA ALA A 90 -19.67 -2.18 15.11
C ALA A 90 -18.44 -2.19 16.02
N ILE A 91 -17.74 -1.07 16.13
CA ILE A 91 -16.60 -0.90 17.03
C ILE A 91 -16.80 0.39 17.81
N ASP A 92 -16.90 0.28 19.12
CA ASP A 92 -17.09 1.42 20.00
C ASP A 92 -15.92 1.54 20.97
N VAL A 93 -15.32 2.72 21.07
CA VAL A 93 -14.17 2.98 21.95
C VAL A 93 -14.56 4.09 22.90
N GLU A 94 -14.77 3.76 24.16
CA GLU A 94 -15.25 4.71 25.16
C GLU A 94 -14.13 5.57 25.74
N THR A 95 -14.52 6.65 26.42
CA THR A 95 -13.59 7.54 27.14
C THR A 95 -12.65 6.77 28.06
N GLY A 96 -11.34 6.96 27.87
CA GLY A 96 -10.30 6.31 28.68
C GLY A 96 -9.90 4.91 28.20
N ALA A 97 -10.51 4.39 27.12
CA ALA A 97 -10.04 3.20 26.42
C ALA A 97 -9.08 3.57 25.28
N SER A 98 -8.19 2.63 24.92
CA SER A 98 -7.28 2.75 23.78
C SER A 98 -7.36 1.52 22.89
N LEU A 99 -7.63 1.73 21.60
CA LEU A 99 -7.71 0.71 20.57
C LEU A 99 -6.71 0.99 19.45
N THR A 100 -5.81 0.05 19.19
CA THR A 100 -5.03 -0.01 17.95
C THR A 100 -5.57 -1.11 17.05
N VAL A 101 -5.92 -0.79 15.81
CA VAL A 101 -6.34 -1.77 14.79
C VAL A 101 -5.29 -1.82 13.70
N ARG A 102 -4.84 -3.03 13.36
CA ARG A 102 -3.86 -3.24 12.31
C ARG A 102 -4.31 -4.27 11.28
N ASN A 103 -3.89 -4.08 10.03
CA ASN A 103 -3.98 -5.11 8.98
C ASN A 103 -5.40 -5.69 8.83
N LEU A 104 -6.41 -4.84 8.92
CA LEU A 104 -7.82 -5.21 8.96
C LEU A 104 -8.61 -4.53 7.84
N GLN A 105 -9.58 -5.25 7.29
CA GLN A 105 -10.57 -4.70 6.37
C GLN A 105 -11.88 -4.47 7.13
N LEU A 106 -12.43 -3.27 7.02
CA LEU A 106 -13.71 -2.91 7.60
C LEU A 106 -14.68 -2.59 6.46
N ILE A 107 -15.78 -3.35 6.36
CA ILE A 107 -16.71 -3.23 5.25
C ILE A 107 -18.11 -2.93 5.77
N ASP A 108 -18.73 -1.85 5.27
CA ASP A 108 -20.15 -1.57 5.49
C ASP A 108 -20.96 -2.00 4.25
N GLN A 109 -21.79 -3.02 4.43
CA GLN A 109 -22.76 -3.52 3.45
C GLN A 109 -24.21 -3.23 3.87
N THR A 110 -24.41 -2.32 4.82
CA THR A 110 -25.73 -1.96 5.33
C THR A 110 -26.53 -1.27 4.24
N LEU A 111 -27.82 -1.62 4.12
CA LEU A 111 -28.75 -0.86 3.28
C LEU A 111 -29.33 0.30 4.10
N THR A 112 -29.17 1.52 3.60
CA THR A 112 -29.78 2.71 4.21
C THR A 112 -31.29 2.62 4.12
N CYS A 113 -31.98 2.71 5.26
CA CYS A 113 -33.43 2.76 5.30
C CYS A 113 -33.91 4.22 5.19
N MET A 114 -35.02 4.44 4.49
CA MET A 114 -35.56 5.79 4.29
C MET A 114 -35.87 6.45 5.65
N GLY A 115 -35.14 7.50 6.01
CA GLY A 115 -35.46 8.40 7.13
C GLY A 115 -34.62 8.27 8.41
N GLY A 116 -33.62 7.39 8.49
CA GLY A 116 -32.71 7.29 9.63
C GLY A 116 -31.35 7.97 9.38
N ILE A 117 -30.81 8.68 10.38
CA ILE A 117 -29.38 9.04 10.37
C ILE A 117 -28.60 7.76 10.71
N PRO A 118 -27.71 7.28 9.84
CA PRO A 118 -26.92 6.09 10.12
C PRO A 118 -25.97 6.35 11.29
N SER A 119 -26.00 5.46 12.30
CA SER A 119 -24.98 5.44 13.36
C SER A 119 -23.61 5.17 12.76
N PRO A 120 -22.53 5.75 13.32
CA PRO A 120 -21.19 5.46 12.86
C PRO A 120 -20.85 3.98 13.10
N ARG A 121 -20.16 3.36 12.13
CA ARG A 121 -19.69 1.97 12.25
C ARG A 121 -18.53 1.84 13.23
N ILE A 122 -17.72 2.87 13.36
CA ILE A 122 -16.80 3.08 14.47
C ILE A 122 -17.15 4.36 15.20
N ARG A 123 -17.47 4.26 16.50
CA ARG A 123 -17.58 5.41 17.39
C ARG A 123 -16.34 5.48 18.25
N ASN A 124 -15.73 6.66 18.37
CA ASN A 124 -14.55 6.84 19.20
C ASN A 124 -14.70 8.05 20.13
N ALA A 125 -14.79 7.77 21.43
CA ALA A 125 -14.66 8.69 22.55
C ALA A 125 -13.34 8.47 23.34
N GLY A 126 -12.59 7.40 23.05
CA GLY A 126 -11.27 7.11 23.62
C GLY A 126 -10.13 7.47 22.69
N THR A 127 -9.07 6.65 22.67
CA THR A 127 -7.94 6.72 21.74
C THR A 127 -8.05 5.62 20.68
N LEU A 128 -7.94 5.98 19.41
CA LEU A 128 -8.01 5.07 18.27
C LEU A 128 -6.77 5.25 17.37
N SER A 129 -6.06 4.16 17.07
CA SER A 129 -5.05 4.10 16.02
C SER A 129 -5.47 3.10 14.94
N LEU A 130 -5.48 3.52 13.69
CA LEU A 130 -5.72 2.68 12.52
C LEU A 130 -4.45 2.62 11.68
N GLU A 131 -3.86 1.42 11.56
CA GLU A 131 -2.58 1.21 10.88
C GLU A 131 -2.72 0.12 9.82
N ASN A 132 -2.47 0.44 8.55
CA ASN A 132 -2.64 -0.52 7.44
C ASN A 132 -4.07 -1.10 7.42
N VAL A 133 -5.07 -0.22 7.53
CA VAL A 133 -6.49 -0.58 7.54
C VAL A 133 -7.15 -0.12 6.25
N THR A 134 -8.02 -0.97 5.72
CA THR A 134 -8.87 -0.61 4.58
C THR A 134 -10.31 -0.51 5.02
N VAL A 135 -10.94 0.62 4.77
CA VAL A 135 -12.35 0.86 5.07
C VAL A 135 -13.11 1.01 3.76
N THR A 136 -14.15 0.19 3.60
CA THR A 136 -15.06 0.24 2.45
C THR A 136 -16.46 0.53 2.95
N GLY A 137 -16.97 1.72 2.66
CA GLY A 137 -18.35 2.09 2.93
C GLY A 137 -19.29 1.77 1.77
N ASN A 138 -20.58 2.06 1.99
CA ASN A 138 -21.64 1.95 0.98
C ASN A 138 -21.96 3.30 0.30
N GLY A 139 -21.21 4.36 0.61
CA GLY A 139 -21.40 5.69 0.06
C GLY A 139 -22.54 6.53 0.68
N ASN A 140 -23.29 6.00 1.64
CA ASN A 140 -24.42 6.71 2.25
C ASN A 140 -24.31 6.91 3.77
N THR A 141 -23.24 6.39 4.40
CA THR A 141 -23.08 6.40 5.86
C THR A 141 -21.76 7.02 6.29
N THR A 142 -21.76 7.69 7.44
CA THR A 142 -20.52 8.03 8.16
C THR A 142 -19.97 6.74 8.75
N PHE A 143 -18.75 6.36 8.39
CA PHE A 143 -18.15 5.12 8.87
C PHE A 143 -17.49 5.33 10.22
N VAL A 144 -16.80 6.45 10.44
CA VAL A 144 -16.18 6.79 11.74
C VAL A 144 -16.64 8.15 12.22
N SER A 145 -17.00 8.23 13.49
CA SER A 145 -17.32 9.50 14.16
C SER A 145 -16.63 9.62 15.51
N THR A 146 -16.12 10.83 15.80
CA THR A 146 -15.56 11.21 17.12
C THR A 146 -16.43 12.25 17.85
N LEU A 147 -17.71 12.38 17.47
CA LEU A 147 -18.68 13.27 18.12
C LEU A 147 -18.85 12.83 19.59
N ASP A 148 -18.14 13.45 20.56
CA ASP A 148 -18.63 13.61 21.96
C ASP A 148 -17.67 14.28 22.98
N ILE A 149 -16.45 14.73 22.65
CA ILE A 149 -15.55 15.31 23.69
C ILE A 149 -14.98 16.68 23.30
N PRO A 150 -15.32 17.77 24.02
CA PRO A 150 -14.86 19.12 23.71
C PRO A 150 -13.44 19.48 24.19
N THR A 151 -12.65 18.55 24.71
CA THR A 151 -11.40 18.90 25.41
C THR A 151 -10.20 18.06 24.99
N VAL A 152 -9.50 18.59 23.99
CA VAL A 152 -8.05 18.53 23.71
C VAL A 152 -7.47 17.20 23.16
N GLY A 153 -7.11 17.21 21.88
CA GLY A 153 -6.25 16.21 21.20
C GLY A 153 -6.95 15.43 20.06
N PRO A 154 -6.28 15.12 18.93
CA PRO A 154 -6.84 14.24 17.90
C PRO A 154 -6.73 12.79 18.36
N ASN A 155 -7.71 12.31 19.09
CA ASN A 155 -7.66 10.96 19.66
C ASN A 155 -7.97 9.85 18.64
N THR A 156 -7.89 10.17 17.34
CA THR A 156 -7.90 9.21 16.24
C THR A 156 -6.70 9.49 15.34
N SER A 157 -5.82 8.51 15.17
CA SER A 157 -4.71 8.56 14.23
C SER A 157 -4.86 7.50 13.15
N MET A 158 -4.51 7.87 11.92
CA MET A 158 -4.60 7.00 10.75
C MET A 158 -3.27 6.99 10.02
N ARG A 159 -2.67 5.82 9.86
CA ARG A 159 -1.40 5.63 9.15
C ARG A 159 -1.56 4.55 8.10
N ASN A 160 -1.17 4.85 6.85
CA ASN A 160 -1.27 3.88 5.75
C ASN A 160 -2.68 3.30 5.59
N THR A 161 -3.72 4.12 5.78
CA THR A 161 -5.11 3.66 5.67
C THR A 161 -5.68 3.95 4.29
N THR A 162 -6.54 3.06 3.78
CA THR A 162 -7.27 3.26 2.52
C THR A 162 -8.77 3.34 2.80
N TRP A 163 -9.38 4.47 2.50
CA TRP A 163 -10.81 4.74 2.68
C TRP A 163 -11.49 4.81 1.32
N MET A 164 -12.49 3.96 1.13
CA MET A 164 -13.27 3.87 -0.09
C MET A 164 -14.73 4.04 0.24
N TYR A 165 -15.38 5.05 -0.33
CA TYR A 165 -16.83 5.27 -0.18
C TYR A 165 -17.28 5.38 1.29
N ALA A 166 -16.41 5.88 2.15
CA ALA A 166 -16.61 5.97 3.59
C ALA A 166 -16.42 7.40 4.07
N GLY A 167 -17.35 7.88 4.90
CA GLY A 167 -17.27 9.20 5.52
C GLY A 167 -16.60 9.18 6.89
N LEU A 168 -15.88 10.24 7.21
CA LEU A 168 -15.23 10.48 8.49
C LEU A 168 -15.80 11.74 9.12
N SER A 169 -16.04 11.78 10.43
CA SER A 169 -16.40 13.03 11.11
C SER A 169 -15.67 13.19 12.44
N GLY A 170 -15.29 14.44 12.75
CA GLY A 170 -14.66 14.82 14.00
C GLY A 170 -13.16 15.11 13.88
N SER A 171 -12.40 14.88 14.95
CA SER A 171 -10.99 15.29 15.02
C SER A 171 -10.03 14.11 14.87
N PHE A 172 -9.15 14.16 13.87
CA PHE A 172 -8.20 13.09 13.58
C PHE A 172 -6.94 13.59 12.87
N GLU A 173 -5.89 12.77 12.90
CA GLU A 173 -4.67 12.95 12.11
C GLU A 173 -4.53 11.82 11.10
N ALA A 174 -4.15 12.16 9.87
CA ALA A 174 -3.86 11.16 8.84
C ALA A 174 -2.48 11.38 8.22
N TYR A 175 -1.73 10.29 8.14
CA TYR A 175 -0.39 10.19 7.57
C TYR A 175 -0.40 9.13 6.50
N ASN A 176 0.16 9.45 5.33
CA ASN A 176 0.30 8.49 4.22
C ASN A 176 -1.00 7.71 3.96
N SER A 177 -2.15 8.36 3.95
CA SER A 177 -3.45 7.70 3.84
C SER A 177 -4.19 8.10 2.57
N THR A 178 -4.96 7.18 2.01
CA THR A 178 -5.68 7.37 0.76
C THR A 178 -7.17 7.43 1.03
N PHE A 179 -7.82 8.51 0.59
CA PHE A 179 -9.25 8.74 0.72
C PHE A 179 -9.87 8.89 -0.65
N VAL A 180 -10.70 7.92 -1.05
CA VAL A 180 -11.39 7.91 -2.34
C VAL A 180 -12.88 7.82 -2.11
N SER A 181 -13.59 8.89 -2.47
CA SER A 181 -15.05 8.89 -2.51
C SER A 181 -15.53 8.94 -3.95
N SER A 182 -16.55 8.16 -4.27
CA SER A 182 -17.37 8.38 -5.45
C SER A 182 -18.81 8.16 -5.03
N THR A 183 -19.56 9.21 -4.74
CA THR A 183 -20.99 9.02 -4.53
C THR A 183 -21.81 9.94 -5.42
N LEU A 184 -22.69 9.25 -6.14
CA LEU A 184 -23.53 9.77 -7.19
C LEU A 184 -24.66 10.64 -6.64
N ASP A 185 -25.03 10.58 -5.36
CA ASP A 185 -26.06 11.46 -4.80
C ASP A 185 -25.85 11.73 -3.28
N SER A 186 -25.86 13.00 -2.91
CA SER A 186 -26.18 13.54 -1.58
C SER A 186 -25.31 13.19 -0.34
N GLY A 187 -24.02 13.56 -0.34
CA GLY A 187 -23.41 14.09 0.90
C GLY A 187 -22.43 13.21 1.69
N ALA A 188 -22.02 12.02 1.22
CA ALA A 188 -20.90 11.31 1.83
C ALA A 188 -19.56 11.91 1.35
N SER A 189 -18.96 12.72 2.20
CA SER A 189 -17.64 13.31 1.99
C SER A 189 -16.53 12.40 2.50
N SER A 190 -15.34 12.50 1.91
CA SER A 190 -14.16 11.86 2.48
C SER A 190 -13.88 12.41 3.89
N ILE A 191 -14.21 13.68 4.12
CA ILE A 191 -14.12 14.37 5.40
C ILE A 191 -15.42 15.13 5.67
N GLY A 192 -16.12 14.74 6.73
CA GLY A 192 -17.44 15.20 7.19
C GLY A 192 -17.46 16.63 7.71
N MET A 193 -18.60 17.05 8.27
CA MET A 193 -18.79 18.40 8.81
C MET A 193 -18.01 18.64 10.11
N GLN A 194 -17.67 19.90 10.40
CA GLN A 194 -17.09 20.36 11.67
C GLN A 194 -15.86 19.55 12.13
N SER A 195 -15.09 19.06 11.18
CA SER A 195 -13.93 18.20 11.46
C SER A 195 -12.67 19.05 11.64
N THR A 196 -11.86 18.74 12.66
CA THR A 196 -10.51 19.30 12.81
C THR A 196 -9.51 18.24 12.41
N VAL A 197 -8.92 18.39 11.23
CA VAL A 197 -8.09 17.33 10.64
C VAL A 197 -6.67 17.83 10.42
N SER A 198 -5.69 17.04 10.88
CA SER A 198 -4.31 17.18 10.45
C SER A 198 -4.01 16.19 9.32
N LEU A 199 -3.46 16.70 8.21
CA LEU A 199 -3.16 15.88 7.02
C LEU A 199 -1.71 16.05 6.58
N SER A 200 -1.05 14.94 6.32
CA SER A 200 0.28 14.92 5.70
C SER A 200 0.42 13.72 4.77
N ASN A 201 1.16 13.93 3.68
CA ASN A 201 1.50 12.89 2.69
C ASN A 201 0.30 12.05 2.23
N SER A 202 -0.91 12.62 2.21
CA SER A 202 -2.14 11.88 2.02
C SER A 202 -2.78 12.19 0.67
N LEU A 203 -3.50 11.20 0.13
CA LEU A 203 -4.15 11.28 -1.15
C LEU A 203 -5.66 11.46 -0.93
N LEU A 204 -6.27 12.45 -1.57
CA LEU A 204 -7.70 12.73 -1.47
C LEU A 204 -8.32 12.84 -2.85
N PHE A 205 -9.20 11.92 -3.21
CA PHE A 205 -9.91 11.92 -4.48
C PHE A 205 -11.42 11.89 -4.27
N SER A 206 -12.12 12.73 -5.03
CA SER A 206 -13.56 12.69 -5.21
C SER A 206 -13.93 13.13 -6.61
N THR A 207 -14.98 12.53 -7.18
CA THR A 207 -15.60 13.02 -8.42
C THR A 207 -16.51 14.24 -8.18
N ARG A 208 -16.73 14.59 -6.90
CA ARG A 208 -17.38 15.81 -6.43
C ARG A 208 -16.39 16.57 -5.54
N LYS A 209 -16.89 17.38 -4.60
CA LYS A 209 -16.06 18.03 -3.57
C LYS A 209 -15.58 17.01 -2.53
N ILE A 210 -14.29 17.01 -2.19
CA ILE A 210 -13.72 16.20 -1.10
C ILE A 210 -14.29 16.64 0.26
N CYS A 211 -14.33 17.96 0.51
CA CYS A 211 -14.91 18.61 1.68
C CYS A 211 -16.12 19.47 1.23
N PRO A 212 -17.29 18.87 0.98
CA PRO A 212 -18.47 19.57 0.46
C PRO A 212 -19.14 20.47 1.51
N PHE A 213 -18.86 20.27 2.79
CA PHE A 213 -19.46 21.00 3.89
C PHE A 213 -18.50 22.03 4.50
N GLY A 214 -19.04 23.17 4.91
CA GLY A 214 -18.28 24.19 5.64
C GLY A 214 -18.04 23.84 7.11
N GLY A 215 -17.15 24.60 7.77
CA GLY A 215 -16.85 24.44 9.19
C GLY A 215 -15.72 23.45 9.50
N ASN A 216 -15.11 22.86 8.48
CA ASN A 216 -13.91 22.04 8.65
C ASN A 216 -12.68 22.91 8.86
N VAL A 217 -11.81 22.50 9.78
CA VAL A 217 -10.49 23.08 9.99
C VAL A 217 -9.48 22.03 9.56
N ILE A 218 -8.93 22.19 8.37
CA ILE A 218 -7.89 21.31 7.85
C ILE A 218 -6.53 21.98 8.05
N VAL A 219 -5.67 21.33 8.81
CA VAL A 219 -4.27 21.70 8.99
C VAL A 219 -3.44 20.80 8.10
N SER A 220 -2.97 21.35 6.98
CA SER A 220 -2.01 20.66 6.11
C SER A 220 -0.60 20.79 6.66
N HIS A 221 0.12 19.67 6.71
CA HIS A 221 1.57 19.65 6.92
C HIS A 221 2.36 19.37 5.64
N GLY A 222 1.69 19.43 4.48
CA GLY A 222 2.29 19.28 3.17
C GLY A 222 2.35 17.85 2.65
N GLY A 223 2.70 17.74 1.37
CA GLY A 223 2.82 16.49 0.64
C GLY A 223 1.48 15.82 0.31
N ASN A 224 0.35 16.50 0.54
CA ASN A 224 -0.95 15.95 0.18
C ASN A 224 -1.24 16.17 -1.31
N VAL A 225 -1.96 15.25 -1.93
CA VAL A 225 -2.42 15.37 -3.31
C VAL A 225 -3.92 15.21 -3.36
N ALA A 226 -4.62 16.19 -3.92
CA ALA A 226 -6.07 16.25 -3.89
C ALA A 226 -6.69 16.56 -5.25
N SER A 227 -7.89 16.00 -5.50
CA SER A 227 -8.64 16.23 -6.73
C SER A 227 -9.27 17.63 -6.85
N ASP A 228 -9.38 18.35 -5.72
CA ASP A 228 -9.90 19.71 -5.65
C ASP A 228 -9.36 20.46 -4.41
N SER A 229 -9.70 21.75 -4.30
CA SER A 229 -9.28 22.63 -3.20
C SER A 229 -10.33 22.81 -2.10
N SER A 230 -11.41 22.01 -2.09
CA SER A 230 -12.53 22.18 -1.15
C SER A 230 -12.13 22.00 0.32
N CYS A 231 -11.03 21.28 0.57
CA CYS A 231 -10.46 21.10 1.91
C CYS A 231 -9.45 22.19 2.30
N GLY A 232 -9.30 23.27 1.53
CA GLY A 232 -8.36 24.35 1.84
C GLY A 232 -6.87 23.99 1.64
N LEU A 233 -6.59 22.86 0.99
CA LEU A 233 -5.24 22.45 0.61
C LEU A 233 -4.67 23.41 -0.44
N SER A 234 -3.34 23.63 -0.40
CA SER A 234 -2.71 24.65 -1.24
C SER A 234 -1.27 24.32 -1.58
N SER A 235 -0.80 24.83 -2.73
CA SER A 235 0.60 24.72 -3.14
C SER A 235 1.56 25.41 -2.17
N SER A 236 1.13 26.48 -1.51
CA SER A 236 1.93 27.17 -0.48
C SER A 236 2.20 26.31 0.76
N ALA A 237 1.32 25.34 1.04
CA ALA A 237 1.52 24.37 2.11
C ALA A 237 2.30 23.13 1.64
N GLY A 238 2.73 23.07 0.38
CA GLY A 238 3.40 21.91 -0.21
C GLY A 238 2.43 20.83 -0.71
N ASP A 239 1.16 21.16 -0.92
CA ASP A 239 0.15 20.24 -1.47
C ASP A 239 0.01 20.39 -2.99
N LYS A 240 -0.47 19.35 -3.67
CA LYS A 240 -0.81 19.38 -5.09
C LYS A 240 -2.32 19.27 -5.28
N ILE A 241 -2.90 20.22 -6.02
CA ILE A 241 -4.29 20.17 -6.44
C ILE A 241 -4.33 19.86 -7.94
N VAL A 242 -4.88 18.71 -8.31
CA VAL A 242 -4.88 18.20 -9.69
C VAL A 242 -6.27 17.69 -10.04
N SER A 243 -6.72 17.86 -11.28
CA SER A 243 -8.06 17.41 -11.68
C SER A 243 -8.15 15.88 -11.88
N ASP A 244 -7.02 15.22 -12.12
CA ASP A 244 -6.93 13.77 -12.30
C ASP A 244 -5.70 13.25 -11.56
N LEU A 245 -5.91 12.22 -10.73
CA LEU A 245 -4.86 11.55 -9.98
C LEU A 245 -4.36 10.25 -10.66
N ASN A 246 -5.01 9.80 -11.74
CA ASN A 246 -4.72 8.57 -12.46
C ASN A 246 -4.66 7.35 -11.50
N LEU A 247 -5.78 7.11 -10.82
CA LEU A 247 -5.88 6.05 -9.82
C LEU A 247 -6.67 4.85 -10.38
N PRO A 248 -6.09 3.64 -10.36
CA PRO A 248 -6.83 2.42 -10.62
C PRO A 248 -7.79 2.08 -9.47
N ALA A 249 -8.66 1.10 -9.70
CA ALA A 249 -9.47 0.53 -8.63
C ALA A 249 -8.58 -0.09 -7.53
N ALA A 250 -9.07 -0.10 -6.29
CA ALA A 250 -8.36 -0.76 -5.22
C ALA A 250 -8.25 -2.27 -5.44
N SER A 251 -7.12 -2.84 -5.03
CA SER A 251 -6.83 -4.27 -5.15
C SER A 251 -5.89 -4.70 -4.02
N SER A 252 -5.67 -6.01 -3.84
CA SER A 252 -4.76 -6.52 -2.81
C SER A 252 -3.31 -6.04 -2.97
N ASN A 253 -2.84 -5.75 -4.19
CA ASN A 253 -1.50 -5.22 -4.51
C ASN A 253 -0.31 -5.89 -3.76
N GLY A 254 -0.47 -7.14 -3.29
CA GLY A 254 0.54 -7.88 -2.53
C GLY A 254 0.55 -7.68 -1.00
N GLY A 255 -0.35 -6.88 -0.43
CA GLY A 255 -0.45 -6.64 1.03
C GLY A 255 -1.52 -7.48 1.73
N LEU A 256 -1.63 -7.30 3.06
CA LEU A 256 -2.69 -7.91 3.88
C LEU A 256 -4.05 -7.25 3.69
N VAL A 257 -4.07 -5.97 3.30
CA VAL A 257 -5.30 -5.22 3.04
C VAL A 257 -5.27 -4.60 1.64
N PRO A 258 -6.42 -4.40 0.98
CA PRO A 258 -6.47 -3.75 -0.31
C PRO A 258 -5.98 -2.30 -0.26
N THR A 259 -5.23 -1.90 -1.27
CA THR A 259 -4.72 -0.52 -1.44
C THR A 259 -5.05 -0.01 -2.83
N ILE A 260 -4.88 1.29 -3.05
CA ILE A 260 -4.96 1.89 -4.38
C ILE A 260 -3.53 2.12 -4.87
N GLN A 261 -3.16 1.43 -5.96
CA GLN A 261 -1.85 1.59 -6.57
C GLN A 261 -1.71 2.99 -7.16
N ILE A 262 -0.50 3.54 -7.12
CA ILE A 262 -0.18 4.82 -7.73
C ILE A 262 0.32 4.58 -9.15
N GLY A 263 -0.38 5.15 -10.13
CA GLY A 263 -0.07 5.02 -11.56
C GLY A 263 1.30 5.63 -11.92
N TYR A 264 1.83 5.25 -13.09
CA TYR A 264 3.13 5.73 -13.58
C TYR A 264 3.24 7.25 -13.63
N ASP A 265 2.22 7.90 -14.19
CA ASP A 265 2.16 9.35 -14.33
C ASP A 265 1.35 10.05 -13.23
N SER A 266 1.10 9.36 -12.11
CA SER A 266 0.28 9.92 -11.05
C SER A 266 1.00 11.09 -10.35
N PRO A 267 0.33 12.25 -10.15
CA PRO A 267 0.89 13.37 -9.39
C PRO A 267 1.21 13.05 -7.93
N ALA A 268 0.65 11.95 -7.39
CA ALA A 268 0.91 11.44 -6.05
C ALA A 268 2.31 10.81 -5.90
N ARG A 269 2.95 10.44 -7.02
CA ARG A 269 4.30 9.89 -6.98
C ARG A 269 5.30 10.93 -6.48
N HIS A 270 6.10 10.54 -5.50
CA HIS A 270 7.13 11.35 -4.83
C HIS A 270 6.62 12.71 -4.36
N ALA A 271 5.33 12.81 -4.04
CA ALA A 271 4.71 14.05 -3.61
C ALA A 271 4.89 14.30 -2.10
N GLY A 272 5.20 13.25 -1.33
CA GLY A 272 5.33 13.33 0.11
C GLY A 272 6.55 14.14 0.56
N VAL A 273 6.43 14.74 1.73
CA VAL A 273 7.52 15.41 2.44
C VAL A 273 8.19 14.43 3.41
N ALA A 274 9.53 14.41 3.42
CA ALA A 274 10.34 13.46 4.17
C ALA A 274 9.97 13.35 5.67
N GLN A 275 9.62 14.48 6.30
CA GLN A 275 9.29 14.54 7.72
C GLN A 275 8.13 13.61 8.12
N TYR A 276 7.18 13.39 7.21
CA TYR A 276 5.98 12.60 7.49
C TYR A 276 5.93 11.31 6.67
N CYS A 277 7.06 10.86 6.11
CA CYS A 277 7.11 9.57 5.42
C CYS A 277 7.20 8.45 6.45
N GLU A 278 6.17 7.59 6.49
CA GLU A 278 6.23 6.34 7.24
C GLU A 278 7.37 5.44 6.75
N ALA A 279 7.86 4.53 7.59
CA ALA A 279 8.94 3.61 7.19
C ALA A 279 8.50 2.63 6.10
N THR A 280 7.23 2.20 6.14
CA THR A 280 6.61 1.31 5.17
C THR A 280 5.24 1.83 4.75
N ASP A 281 4.74 1.33 3.64
CA ASP A 281 3.35 1.52 3.21
C ASP A 281 2.41 0.46 3.84
N ALA A 282 1.13 0.47 3.44
CA ALA A 282 0.11 -0.45 3.99
C ALA A 282 0.37 -1.94 3.73
N ARG A 283 1.26 -2.26 2.79
CA ARG A 283 1.65 -3.64 2.44
C ARG A 283 2.85 -4.10 3.26
N GLY A 284 3.44 -3.22 4.07
CA GLY A 284 4.72 -3.45 4.75
C GLY A 284 5.93 -3.21 3.85
N VAL A 285 5.74 -2.57 2.70
CA VAL A 285 6.79 -2.27 1.74
C VAL A 285 7.51 -0.98 2.12
N THR A 286 8.84 -0.98 2.15
CA THR A 286 9.65 0.20 2.52
C THR A 286 9.38 1.40 1.60
N ARG A 287 9.22 2.59 2.20
CA ARG A 287 9.07 3.86 1.48
C ARG A 287 10.39 4.53 1.18
N ASN A 288 10.42 5.38 0.16
CA ASN A 288 11.52 6.32 0.02
C ASN A 288 11.43 7.40 1.12
N ALA A 289 12.41 7.42 2.04
CA ALA A 289 12.40 8.34 3.17
C ALA A 289 12.57 9.82 2.77
N ALA A 290 13.13 10.12 1.59
CA ALA A 290 13.35 11.49 1.13
C ALA A 290 12.12 12.07 0.42
N ASN A 291 11.41 11.24 -0.34
CA ASN A 291 10.32 11.65 -1.21
C ASN A 291 9.34 10.47 -1.44
N CYS A 292 8.71 10.01 -0.36
CA CYS A 292 7.68 8.98 -0.46
C CYS A 292 6.49 9.43 -1.30
N ASP A 293 5.67 8.47 -1.72
CA ASP A 293 4.43 8.75 -2.40
C ASP A 293 3.35 9.23 -1.41
N ALA A 294 2.46 10.10 -1.91
CA ALA A 294 1.26 10.47 -1.16
C ALA A 294 0.23 9.33 -1.17
N GLY A 295 -0.33 9.02 -0.02
CA GLY A 295 -1.31 7.95 0.17
C GLY A 295 -0.72 6.68 0.77
N ALA A 296 -1.57 5.65 0.92
CA ALA A 296 -1.28 4.39 1.63
C ALA A 296 -0.40 3.39 0.86
N TYR A 297 -0.04 3.72 -0.37
CA TYR A 297 0.73 2.89 -1.27
C TYR A 297 2.04 3.59 -1.64
N GLU A 298 3.13 2.82 -1.73
CA GLU A 298 4.40 3.29 -2.26
C GLU A 298 4.73 2.64 -3.61
N THR A 299 4.96 3.45 -4.62
CA THR A 299 5.53 3.00 -5.89
C THR A 299 6.94 2.48 -5.69
N GLY A 300 7.22 1.28 -6.18
CA GLY A 300 8.60 0.79 -6.33
C GLY A 300 9.25 0.36 -5.01
N GLY A 301 8.60 0.58 -3.87
CA GLY A 301 9.07 0.11 -2.59
C GLY A 301 9.35 -1.40 -2.63
N GLY A 302 10.59 -1.77 -2.31
CA GLY A 302 11.03 -3.14 -2.07
C GLY A 302 11.09 -4.11 -3.26
N LEU A 303 10.27 -4.00 -4.30
CA LEU A 303 10.34 -4.88 -5.48
C LEU A 303 10.75 -4.14 -6.76
N GLY A 304 10.66 -2.81 -6.75
CA GLY A 304 10.99 -1.95 -7.88
C GLY A 304 12.45 -1.58 -8.04
N GLN A 305 13.25 -1.89 -7.03
CA GLN A 305 14.69 -1.69 -7.04
C GLN A 305 15.36 -2.69 -7.98
N LEU A 306 16.45 -2.26 -8.64
CA LEU A 306 17.29 -3.14 -9.47
C LEU A 306 17.80 -4.38 -8.71
N THR A 307 18.09 -4.23 -7.42
CA THR A 307 18.50 -5.32 -6.51
C THR A 307 17.44 -6.40 -6.34
N GLN A 308 16.20 -6.13 -6.76
CA GLN A 308 15.02 -6.96 -6.58
C GLN A 308 14.45 -7.33 -7.94
N ASN A 309 13.21 -6.96 -8.27
CA ASN A 309 12.59 -7.24 -9.56
C ASN A 309 12.54 -6.02 -10.48
N GLY A 310 13.12 -4.89 -10.07
CA GLY A 310 13.03 -3.62 -10.77
C GLY A 310 13.48 -3.64 -12.22
N MET A 311 14.33 -4.60 -12.60
CA MET A 311 14.79 -4.80 -13.98
C MET A 311 13.79 -5.52 -14.90
N ASN A 312 12.77 -6.17 -14.35
CA ASN A 312 11.91 -7.05 -15.13
C ASN A 312 11.03 -6.27 -16.09
N GLY A 313 11.16 -6.44 -17.39
CA GLY A 313 10.31 -5.73 -18.33
C GLY A 313 10.72 -5.89 -19.78
N LEU A 314 10.07 -5.12 -20.63
CA LEU A 314 10.40 -5.02 -22.05
C LEU A 314 11.11 -3.70 -22.30
N TYR A 315 12.26 -3.75 -22.95
CA TYR A 315 13.10 -2.62 -23.32
C TYR A 315 13.18 -2.50 -24.84
N TYR A 316 13.36 -1.28 -25.34
CA TYR A 316 13.56 -0.97 -26.74
C TYR A 316 14.82 -0.13 -26.94
N VAL A 317 15.33 -0.09 -28.17
CA VAL A 317 16.47 0.75 -28.55
C VAL A 317 15.96 2.09 -29.10
N PRO A 318 16.16 3.23 -28.42
CA PRO A 318 15.69 4.52 -28.91
C PRO A 318 16.38 4.90 -30.23
N GLY A 319 15.60 5.42 -31.19
CA GLY A 319 16.14 5.93 -32.46
C GLY A 319 16.58 4.87 -33.47
N ILE A 320 16.42 3.58 -33.18
CA ILE A 320 16.58 2.47 -34.14
C ILE A 320 15.21 1.83 -34.42
N ALA A 321 15.03 1.31 -35.64
CA ALA A 321 13.75 0.86 -36.20
C ALA A 321 13.00 -0.17 -35.34
N ASN A 322 11.67 -0.17 -35.49
CA ASN A 322 10.72 -1.11 -34.88
C ASN A 322 11.16 -2.57 -35.03
N GLY A 323 11.01 -3.37 -33.97
CA GLY A 323 11.32 -4.81 -33.98
C GLY A 323 12.54 -5.23 -33.16
N HIS A 324 13.30 -4.28 -32.59
CA HIS A 324 14.38 -4.56 -31.64
C HIS A 324 13.89 -4.42 -30.20
N TYR A 325 13.63 -5.54 -29.53
CA TYR A 325 13.18 -5.54 -28.15
C TYR A 325 13.99 -6.49 -27.29
N VAL A 326 14.34 -6.04 -26.10
CA VAL A 326 15.04 -6.85 -25.09
C VAL A 326 14.10 -7.04 -23.92
N SER A 327 13.70 -8.28 -23.65
CA SER A 327 12.96 -8.62 -22.44
C SER A 327 13.92 -9.16 -21.39
N LEU A 328 13.85 -8.59 -20.19
CA LEU A 328 14.58 -9.04 -19.01
C LEU A 328 13.58 -9.57 -18.01
N GLN A 329 13.83 -10.76 -17.48
CA GLN A 329 13.02 -11.34 -16.42
C GLN A 329 13.94 -12.03 -15.42
N ARG A 330 13.98 -11.53 -14.19
CA ARG A 330 14.56 -12.25 -13.06
C ARG A 330 13.67 -13.45 -12.75
N VAL A 331 14.21 -14.65 -12.90
CA VAL A 331 13.45 -15.91 -12.86
C VAL A 331 13.61 -16.67 -11.55
N HIS A 332 14.58 -16.28 -10.70
CA HIS A 332 14.85 -16.95 -9.45
C HIS A 332 15.59 -16.05 -8.44
N ASP A 333 15.50 -16.36 -7.14
CA ASP A 333 16.11 -15.57 -6.06
C ASP A 333 17.64 -15.59 -6.11
N ASN A 334 18.24 -16.59 -6.77
CA ASN A 334 19.68 -16.80 -6.94
C ASN A 334 20.36 -15.80 -7.91
N LYS A 335 19.64 -14.77 -8.37
CA LYS A 335 20.10 -13.74 -9.31
C LYS A 335 20.17 -14.19 -10.78
N ASP A 336 19.48 -15.27 -11.14
CA ASP A 336 19.32 -15.65 -12.55
C ASP A 336 18.36 -14.72 -13.28
N VAL A 337 18.79 -14.24 -14.45
CA VAL A 337 18.02 -13.34 -15.31
C VAL A 337 17.90 -13.96 -16.71
N MET A 338 16.67 -14.23 -17.11
CA MET A 338 16.35 -14.61 -18.47
C MET A 338 16.36 -13.36 -19.36
N VAL A 339 17.04 -13.48 -20.50
CA VAL A 339 17.16 -12.44 -21.51
C VAL A 339 16.58 -12.99 -22.81
N PHE A 340 15.58 -12.31 -23.35
CA PHE A 340 15.12 -12.50 -24.72
C PHE A 340 15.43 -11.26 -25.54
N TRP A 341 15.94 -11.44 -26.74
CA TRP A 341 16.25 -10.36 -27.65
C TRP A 341 15.74 -10.69 -29.05
N ASP A 342 14.74 -9.92 -29.46
CA ASP A 342 14.22 -9.92 -30.82
C ASP A 342 15.08 -8.95 -31.63
N THR A 343 15.74 -9.44 -32.67
CA THR A 343 16.73 -8.66 -33.43
C THR A 343 16.84 -9.11 -34.89
N PHE A 344 17.84 -8.60 -35.59
CA PHE A 344 18.14 -8.92 -36.97
C PHE A 344 19.64 -9.17 -37.15
N ASP A 345 19.99 -10.00 -38.14
CA ASP A 345 21.37 -10.13 -38.60
C ASP A 345 21.81 -8.93 -39.46
N ASN A 346 23.08 -8.92 -39.89
CA ASN A 346 23.68 -7.88 -40.72
C ASN A 346 23.04 -7.77 -42.12
N GLN A 347 22.20 -8.72 -42.52
CA GLN A 347 21.45 -8.72 -43.77
C GLN A 347 19.98 -8.32 -43.57
N GLY A 348 19.55 -8.06 -42.32
CA GLY A 348 18.19 -7.67 -41.98
C GLY A 348 17.22 -8.84 -41.85
N ASN A 349 17.70 -10.08 -41.69
CA ASN A 349 16.83 -11.22 -41.38
C ASN A 349 16.54 -11.27 -39.88
N GLN A 350 15.28 -11.50 -39.51
CA GLN A 350 14.86 -11.60 -38.12
C GLN A 350 15.52 -12.79 -37.39
N ALA A 351 15.86 -12.56 -36.12
CA ALA A 351 16.42 -13.56 -35.23
C ALA A 351 15.85 -13.40 -33.81
N TRP A 352 15.58 -14.52 -33.16
CA TRP A 352 15.20 -14.59 -31.75
C TRP A 352 16.35 -15.18 -30.95
N ILE A 353 16.96 -14.35 -30.13
CA ILE A 353 18.12 -14.70 -29.31
C ILE A 353 17.68 -14.78 -27.86
N PHE A 354 18.09 -15.83 -27.14
CA PHE A 354 17.69 -16.05 -25.76
C PHE A 354 18.83 -16.60 -24.92
N GLY A 355 18.80 -16.34 -23.62
CA GLY A 355 19.78 -16.86 -22.69
C GLY A 355 19.36 -16.65 -21.25
N VAL A 356 20.10 -17.28 -20.34
CA VAL A 356 19.99 -17.01 -18.91
C VAL A 356 21.37 -16.56 -18.45
N GLY A 357 21.43 -15.37 -17.88
CA GLY A 357 22.62 -14.79 -17.28
C GLY A 357 22.50 -14.67 -15.78
N THR A 358 23.57 -14.18 -15.16
CA THR A 358 23.62 -13.92 -13.73
C THR A 358 23.75 -12.42 -13.47
N LEU A 359 22.89 -11.89 -12.61
CA LEU A 359 22.98 -10.53 -12.12
C LEU A 359 24.07 -10.43 -11.05
N THR A 360 25.02 -9.53 -11.28
CA THR A 360 26.17 -9.22 -10.43
C THR A 360 26.21 -7.72 -10.15
N SER A 361 26.83 -7.32 -9.04
CA SER A 361 26.84 -5.92 -8.57
C SER A 361 25.44 -5.26 -8.50
N ASP A 362 24.39 -6.09 -8.45
CA ASP A 362 22.96 -5.75 -8.47
C ASP A 362 22.50 -4.89 -9.66
N ARG A 363 23.31 -4.80 -10.72
CA ARG A 363 22.99 -4.02 -11.93
C ARG A 363 23.60 -4.55 -13.23
N HIS A 364 24.58 -5.46 -13.15
CA HIS A 364 25.29 -5.97 -14.31
C HIS A 364 24.88 -7.42 -14.59
N ILE A 365 24.41 -7.71 -15.80
CA ILE A 365 24.02 -9.06 -16.22
C ILE A 365 25.00 -9.53 -17.29
N HIS A 366 25.65 -10.67 -17.06
CA HIS A 366 26.41 -11.37 -18.08
C HIS A 366 25.65 -12.65 -18.47
N ALA A 367 25.35 -12.83 -19.76
CA ALA A 367 24.58 -13.98 -20.24
C ALA A 367 25.23 -14.65 -21.47
N SER A 368 25.25 -15.98 -21.45
CA SER A 368 25.48 -16.78 -22.66
C SER A 368 24.19 -16.93 -23.44
N MET A 369 24.25 -16.63 -24.74
CA MET A 369 23.09 -16.49 -25.60
C MET A 369 23.06 -17.54 -26.70
N TYR A 370 21.85 -17.92 -27.08
CA TYR A 370 21.52 -18.98 -28.02
C TYR A 370 20.45 -18.52 -29.00
N ARG A 371 20.35 -19.19 -30.13
CA ARG A 371 19.24 -19.07 -31.09
C ARG A 371 18.64 -20.45 -31.34
N ASN A 372 17.33 -20.51 -31.58
CA ASN A 372 16.71 -21.75 -32.04
C ASN A 372 16.84 -21.86 -33.56
N LEU A 373 17.31 -23.01 -34.03
CA LEU A 373 17.37 -23.35 -35.46
C LEU A 373 16.36 -24.45 -35.78
N GLY A 374 15.64 -24.27 -36.88
CA GLY A 374 14.62 -25.21 -37.34
C GLY A 374 13.40 -25.27 -36.43
N GLY A 375 12.75 -26.43 -36.39
CA GLY A 375 11.53 -26.65 -35.62
C GLY A 375 10.25 -26.42 -36.44
N VAL A 376 9.25 -27.28 -36.21
CA VAL A 376 7.88 -27.08 -36.68
C VAL A 376 6.94 -27.30 -35.51
N LEU A 377 6.01 -26.37 -35.30
CA LEU A 377 4.88 -26.58 -34.38
C LEU A 377 3.92 -27.59 -35.01
N GLN A 378 3.80 -28.76 -34.41
CA GLN A 378 2.83 -29.77 -34.82
C GLN A 378 1.51 -29.56 -34.06
N PRO A 379 0.34 -29.61 -34.71
CA PRO A 379 -0.94 -29.52 -34.01
C PRO A 379 -1.04 -30.59 -32.91
N GLY A 380 -1.13 -30.16 -31.65
CA GLY A 380 -1.28 -31.04 -30.48
C GLY A 380 -0.04 -31.88 -30.11
N GLY A 381 1.11 -31.66 -30.76
CA GLY A 381 2.33 -32.45 -30.54
C GLY A 381 3.53 -31.62 -30.04
N PRO A 382 4.59 -32.28 -29.55
CA PRO A 382 5.82 -31.59 -29.15
C PRO A 382 6.51 -30.95 -30.36
N ALA A 383 7.22 -29.85 -30.13
CA ALA A 383 8.11 -29.28 -31.14
C ALA A 383 9.19 -30.34 -31.51
N THR A 384 9.34 -30.62 -32.81
CA THR A 384 10.36 -31.55 -33.30
C THR A 384 11.31 -30.82 -34.25
N GLY A 385 12.59 -31.20 -34.21
CA GLY A 385 13.62 -30.65 -35.10
C GLY A 385 14.18 -29.27 -34.70
N ALA A 386 13.69 -28.65 -33.62
CA ALA A 386 14.29 -27.44 -33.07
C ALA A 386 15.60 -27.77 -32.34
N LYS A 387 16.66 -26.99 -32.57
CA LYS A 387 17.93 -27.11 -31.86
C LYS A 387 18.42 -25.73 -31.40
N ALA A 388 18.75 -25.62 -30.11
CA ALA A 388 19.47 -24.46 -29.61
C ALA A 388 20.91 -24.48 -30.16
N SER A 389 21.32 -23.38 -30.77
CA SER A 389 22.68 -23.15 -31.25
C SER A 389 23.27 -21.98 -30.48
N ALA A 390 24.53 -22.12 -30.03
CA ALA A 390 25.25 -21.00 -29.43
C ALA A 390 25.26 -19.81 -30.41
N TRP A 391 25.05 -18.62 -29.86
CA TRP A 391 25.09 -17.36 -30.60
C TRP A 391 26.26 -16.50 -30.13
N GLY A 392 26.47 -16.36 -28.82
CA GLY A 392 27.52 -15.52 -28.25
C GLY A 392 27.22 -15.10 -26.82
N THR A 393 27.64 -13.91 -26.43
CA THR A 393 27.39 -13.35 -25.09
C THR A 393 26.80 -11.95 -25.16
N VAL A 394 26.12 -11.56 -24.08
CA VAL A 394 25.66 -10.19 -23.85
C VAL A 394 26.03 -9.75 -22.44
N ASP A 395 26.32 -8.45 -22.33
CA ASP A 395 26.58 -7.75 -21.09
C ASP A 395 25.62 -6.57 -20.99
N ILE A 396 24.82 -6.53 -19.92
CA ILE A 396 23.77 -5.54 -19.73
C ILE A 396 24.03 -4.81 -18.42
N ASP A 397 24.29 -3.51 -18.52
CA ASP A 397 24.48 -2.62 -17.38
C ASP A 397 23.24 -1.76 -17.15
N LEU A 398 22.47 -2.09 -16.12
CA LEU A 398 21.28 -1.34 -15.71
C LEU A 398 21.73 -0.01 -15.08
N THR A 399 21.41 1.10 -15.73
CA THR A 399 21.72 2.45 -15.22
C THR A 399 20.62 2.98 -14.31
N SER A 400 19.40 2.48 -14.49
CA SER A 400 18.22 2.74 -13.66
C SER A 400 17.21 1.61 -13.90
N CYS A 401 16.09 1.58 -13.17
CA CYS A 401 15.02 0.63 -13.49
C CYS A 401 14.36 0.89 -14.87
N ALA A 402 14.60 2.06 -15.49
CA ALA A 402 14.05 2.46 -16.77
C ALA A 402 15.06 2.46 -17.94
N ALA A 403 16.35 2.28 -17.67
CA ALA A 403 17.41 2.41 -18.69
C ALA A 403 18.58 1.44 -18.46
N ALA A 404 19.20 1.01 -19.55
CA ALA A 404 20.37 0.15 -19.51
C ALA A 404 21.32 0.40 -20.69
N GLN A 405 22.58 0.02 -20.54
CA GLN A 405 23.53 -0.14 -21.64
C GLN A 405 23.60 -1.62 -22.01
N PHE A 406 23.42 -1.94 -23.29
CA PHE A 406 23.48 -3.30 -23.80
C PHE A 406 24.71 -3.45 -24.69
N ASN A 407 25.51 -4.48 -24.44
CA ASN A 407 26.69 -4.83 -25.21
C ASN A 407 26.58 -6.29 -25.64
N TYR A 408 26.98 -6.61 -26.87
CA TYR A 408 26.92 -7.97 -27.37
C TYR A 408 28.14 -8.34 -28.19
N GLN A 409 28.45 -9.63 -28.15
CA GLN A 409 29.49 -10.25 -28.96
C GLN A 409 29.00 -11.60 -29.46
N SER A 410 28.69 -11.67 -30.76
CA SER A 410 28.34 -12.92 -31.42
C SER A 410 29.58 -13.67 -31.89
N SER A 411 29.54 -15.00 -31.75
CA SER A 411 30.46 -15.92 -32.40
C SER A 411 30.13 -16.13 -33.88
N LEU A 412 28.95 -15.68 -34.32
CA LEU A 412 28.48 -15.80 -35.69
C LEU A 412 28.83 -14.53 -36.49
N PRO A 413 29.52 -14.66 -37.63
CA PRO A 413 29.91 -13.51 -38.45
C PRO A 413 28.75 -12.63 -38.90
N ASP A 414 27.57 -13.21 -39.06
CA ASP A 414 26.37 -12.52 -39.54
C ASP A 414 25.80 -11.52 -38.52
N PHE A 415 26.26 -11.52 -37.26
CA PHE A 415 25.81 -10.59 -36.22
C PHE A 415 26.94 -9.68 -35.70
N GLY A 416 28.18 -10.16 -35.67
CA GLY A 416 29.32 -9.36 -35.20
C GLY A 416 29.24 -8.96 -33.73
N SER A 417 29.60 -7.72 -33.41
CA SER A 417 29.62 -7.18 -32.05
C SER A 417 29.20 -5.72 -32.05
N GLY A 418 28.59 -5.26 -30.95
CA GLY A 418 28.11 -3.90 -30.87
C GLY A 418 27.56 -3.54 -29.50
N GLN A 419 27.11 -2.28 -29.39
CA GLN A 419 26.53 -1.75 -28.17
C GLN A 419 25.44 -0.72 -28.48
N PHE A 420 24.44 -0.63 -27.62
CA PHE A 420 23.36 0.37 -27.72
C PHE A 420 22.70 0.60 -26.37
N ALA A 421 22.12 1.80 -26.20
CA ALA A 421 21.33 2.12 -25.03
C ALA A 421 19.92 1.51 -25.15
N LEU A 422 19.36 1.14 -24.02
CA LEU A 422 18.01 0.62 -23.86
C LEU A 422 17.16 1.57 -23.03
N THR A 423 15.89 1.70 -23.41
CA THR A 423 14.86 2.37 -22.61
C THR A 423 13.72 1.40 -22.37
N ARG A 424 13.17 1.39 -21.16
CA ARG A 424 12.07 0.50 -20.80
C ARG A 424 10.78 0.95 -21.47
N LEU A 425 10.17 0.03 -22.20
CA LEU A 425 8.89 0.20 -22.88
C LEU A 425 7.71 -0.24 -21.99
N ALA A 426 7.86 -1.37 -21.28
CA ALA A 426 6.79 -1.94 -20.47
C ALA A 426 7.29 -2.39 -19.10
N PHE A 427 6.41 -2.23 -18.11
CA PHE A 427 6.62 -2.61 -16.72
C PHE A 427 5.79 -3.85 -16.39
N GLU A 428 6.34 -4.75 -15.57
CA GLU A 428 5.56 -5.83 -14.99
C GLU A 428 4.63 -5.26 -13.89
N SER A 429 3.37 -5.70 -13.88
CA SER A 429 2.41 -5.27 -12.86
C SER A 429 2.95 -5.57 -11.46
N ALA A 430 2.69 -4.67 -10.50
CA ALA A 430 3.20 -4.69 -9.12
C ALA A 430 4.74 -4.53 -8.95
N ILE A 431 5.51 -4.48 -10.05
CA ILE A 431 6.94 -4.17 -10.06
C ILE A 431 7.10 -2.79 -10.72
N ASN A 432 6.85 -1.74 -9.95
CA ASN A 432 7.06 -0.38 -10.44
C ASN A 432 8.55 -0.04 -10.44
N CYS A 433 8.99 0.87 -11.31
CA CYS A 433 10.33 1.44 -11.25
C CYS A 433 10.57 2.11 -9.89
N GLY A 434 11.55 1.66 -9.10
CA GLY A 434 12.06 2.38 -7.94
C GLY A 434 13.55 2.63 -8.15
N ASP A 435 13.94 3.87 -8.42
CA ASP A 435 15.35 4.28 -8.44
C ASP A 435 15.85 4.57 -7.02
#